data_AF-A0A8J3ZJD2-F1
#
_entry.id   AF-A0A8J3ZJD2-F1
#
_cell.length_a   1.000
_cell.length_b   1.000
_cell.length_c   1.000
_cell.angle_alpha   90.00
_cell.angle_beta   90.00
_cell.angle_gamma   90.00
#
_symmetry.space_group_name_H-M   'P 1'
#
loop_
_entity.id
_entity.type
_entity.pdbx_description
1 polymer ?
#
loop_
_entity_poly.entity_id
_entity_poly.type
_entity_poly.pdbx_seq_one_letter_code
_entity_poly.pdbx_strand_id
1 'polypeptide(L)'
;MHVYGWRVTGVAFALLLVTVPWDRGTDVVGLIAVVPVVVWYCAVARGPGWGLFFGGVLTAFMAWMVVPDALGWTGRWLVPSRGDMLTWYPWVSAGVCFLGSWVESRSGTRAHRAWVRITAMVLAGLSPGWLCLTCPGWWLTDFDKPPDDEGVFPMPAGLIVSEDYGCVEGSCFRTATVTGDRADARVRAHLAGRGYHLRPDNRTADEYRANKDHADDVWAVARRRTGILIPHHVWLHYRATPDGTVHLTWTAEYPIDLPD
;
A
#
# COMPACT_ATOMS: atom_id res chain seq x y z
N MET A 1 42.77 1.93 -0.42
CA MET A 1 41.38 1.42 -0.62
C MET A 1 40.33 2.05 0.32
N HIS A 2 40.65 3.09 1.11
CA HIS A 2 39.71 3.64 2.12
C HIS A 2 38.64 4.64 1.62
N VAL A 3 38.68 5.09 0.36
CA VAL A 3 37.89 6.25 -0.09
C VAL A 3 36.42 5.92 -0.41
N TYR A 4 36.07 4.65 -0.60
CA TYR A 4 34.73 4.23 -1.03
C TYR A 4 33.90 3.48 0.02
N GLY A 5 34.46 3.23 1.22
CA GLY A 5 33.80 2.41 2.25
C GLY A 5 32.40 2.93 2.60
N TRP A 6 32.27 4.24 2.84
CA TRP A 6 30.99 4.85 3.22
C TRP A 6 29.90 4.75 2.13
N ARG A 7 30.27 4.75 0.85
CA ARG A 7 29.32 4.58 -0.26
C ARG A 7 28.81 3.15 -0.31
N VAL A 8 29.72 2.19 -0.22
CA VAL A 8 29.39 0.76 -0.23
C VAL A 8 28.53 0.42 0.99
N THR A 9 28.90 0.90 2.18
CA THR A 9 28.12 0.67 3.40
C THR A 9 26.72 1.28 3.29
N GLY A 10 26.59 2.51 2.79
CA GLY A 10 25.28 3.16 2.61
C GLY A 10 24.37 2.40 1.64
N VAL A 11 24.91 2.01 0.47
CA VAL A 11 24.17 1.23 -0.53
C VAL A 11 23.80 -0.15 -0.01
N ALA A 12 24.74 -0.86 0.63
CA ALA A 12 24.49 -2.18 1.19
C ALA A 12 23.41 -2.13 2.27
N PHE A 13 23.44 -1.12 3.14
CA PHE A 13 22.41 -0.93 4.17
C PHE A 13 21.04 -0.65 3.55
N ALA A 14 20.97 0.19 2.51
CA ALA A 14 19.72 0.47 1.82
C ALA A 14 19.14 -0.76 1.12
N LEU A 15 19.98 -1.55 0.44
CA LEU A 15 19.56 -2.82 -0.16
C LEU A 15 19.07 -3.80 0.90
N LEU A 16 19.80 -3.92 2.01
CA LEU A 16 19.43 -4.83 3.10
C LEU A 16 18.06 -4.48 3.69
N LEU A 17 17.72 -3.20 3.86
CA LEU A 17 16.39 -2.79 4.32
C LEU A 17 15.25 -3.30 3.44
N VAL A 18 15.50 -3.46 2.14
CA VAL A 18 14.50 -3.89 1.15
C VAL A 18 14.55 -5.39 0.87
N THR A 19 15.71 -6.03 1.01
CA THR A 19 15.89 -7.45 0.71
C THR A 19 15.79 -8.37 1.91
N VAL A 20 15.81 -7.84 3.15
CA VAL A 20 15.48 -8.62 4.34
C VAL A 20 14.11 -9.27 4.11
N PRO A 21 13.95 -10.58 4.40
CA PRO A 21 12.73 -11.32 4.14
C PRO A 21 11.67 -10.87 5.14
N TRP A 22 11.08 -9.71 4.84
CA TRP A 22 9.75 -9.40 5.28
C TRP A 22 8.88 -10.45 4.58
N ASP A 23 8.10 -11.25 5.31
CA ASP A 23 7.36 -12.43 4.81
C ASP A 23 6.40 -12.16 3.62
N ARG A 24 6.30 -10.91 3.17
CA ARG A 24 5.59 -10.46 1.99
C ARG A 24 6.65 -10.10 0.95
N GLY A 25 6.80 -10.95 -0.07
CA GLY A 25 7.91 -10.94 -1.04
C GLY A 25 8.34 -9.54 -1.48
N THR A 26 9.62 -9.37 -1.82
CA THR A 26 10.25 -8.09 -2.17
C THR A 26 9.39 -7.24 -3.12
N ASP A 27 8.60 -6.34 -2.54
CA ASP A 27 7.65 -5.51 -3.26
C ASP A 27 8.41 -4.51 -4.14
N VAL A 28 7.95 -4.32 -5.39
CA VAL A 28 8.50 -3.36 -6.37
C VAL A 28 8.70 -1.96 -5.75
N VAL A 29 7.85 -1.60 -4.79
CA VAL A 29 7.92 -0.36 -4.00
C VAL A 29 9.27 -0.21 -3.29
N GLY A 30 9.78 -1.27 -2.67
CA GLY A 30 11.07 -1.24 -1.99
C GLY A 30 12.22 -0.99 -2.97
N LEU A 31 12.19 -1.65 -4.14
CA LEU A 31 13.22 -1.44 -5.18
C LEU A 31 13.22 0.00 -5.69
N ILE A 32 12.03 0.58 -5.92
CA ILE A 32 11.90 1.99 -6.32
C ILE A 32 12.45 2.92 -5.24
N ALA A 33 12.17 2.63 -3.96
CA ALA A 33 12.63 3.45 -2.85
C ALA A 33 14.16 3.43 -2.68
N VAL A 34 14.85 2.37 -3.12
CA VAL A 34 16.32 2.28 -3.08
C VAL A 34 16.99 3.16 -4.15
N VAL A 35 16.32 3.42 -5.28
CA VAL A 35 16.93 4.13 -6.42
C VAL A 35 17.51 5.51 -6.02
N PRO A 36 16.77 6.41 -5.33
CA PRO A 36 17.31 7.70 -4.92
C PRO A 36 18.52 7.57 -3.99
N VAL A 37 18.52 6.57 -3.09
CA VAL A 37 19.63 6.33 -2.16
C VAL A 37 20.89 5.90 -2.92
N VAL A 38 20.76 4.96 -3.85
CA VAL A 38 21.87 4.49 -4.70
C VAL A 38 22.40 5.62 -5.58
N VAL A 39 21.52 6.36 -6.23
CA VAL A 39 21.91 7.52 -7.06
C VAL A 39 22.67 8.53 -6.21
N TRP A 40 22.21 8.83 -4.99
CA TRP A 40 22.89 9.75 -4.09
C TRP A 40 24.31 9.27 -3.73
N TYR A 41 24.44 8.05 -3.19
CA TYR A 41 25.74 7.53 -2.75
C TYR A 41 26.72 7.30 -3.90
N CYS A 42 26.25 6.83 -5.05
CA CYS A 42 27.13 6.44 -6.17
C CYS A 42 27.47 7.60 -7.10
N ALA A 43 26.50 8.47 -7.42
CA ALA A 43 26.62 9.45 -8.49
C ALA A 43 26.69 10.90 -8.00
N VAL A 44 25.97 11.25 -6.93
CA VAL A 44 25.81 12.66 -6.52
C VAL A 44 26.82 13.07 -5.46
N ALA A 45 26.87 12.35 -4.34
CA ALA A 45 27.62 12.75 -3.17
C ALA A 45 29.15 12.68 -3.39
N ARG A 46 29.87 13.75 -3.08
CA ARG A 46 31.32 13.83 -3.33
C ARG A 46 32.17 13.67 -2.09
N GLY A 47 31.69 14.17 -0.95
CA GLY A 47 32.38 14.06 0.33
C GLY A 47 31.67 13.11 1.29
N PRO A 48 32.42 12.47 2.22
CA PRO A 48 31.81 11.65 3.27
C PRO A 48 30.91 12.48 4.20
N GLY A 49 31.22 13.75 4.47
CA GLY A 49 30.42 14.60 5.37
C GLY A 49 28.97 14.80 4.88
N TRP A 50 28.80 15.54 3.78
CA TRP A 50 27.48 15.77 3.21
C TRP A 50 26.87 14.50 2.59
N GLY A 51 27.70 13.62 2.04
CA GLY A 51 27.26 12.35 1.49
C GLY A 51 26.58 11.46 2.52
N LEU A 52 27.18 11.31 3.72
CA LEU A 52 26.57 10.54 4.81
C LEU A 52 25.34 11.23 5.39
N PHE A 53 25.35 12.56 5.52
CA PHE A 53 24.21 13.29 6.08
C PHE A 53 22.96 13.13 5.20
N PHE A 54 23.01 13.55 3.93
CA PHE A 54 21.86 13.48 3.04
C PHE A 54 21.51 12.04 2.65
N GLY A 55 22.52 11.16 2.49
CA GLY A 55 22.29 9.74 2.25
C GLY A 55 21.62 9.07 3.45
N GLY A 56 22.02 9.44 4.67
CA GLY A 56 21.38 9.00 5.91
C GLY A 56 19.93 9.49 6.00
N VAL A 57 19.64 10.74 5.63
CA VAL A 57 18.26 11.26 5.58
C VAL A 57 17.40 10.48 4.58
N LEU A 58 17.90 10.25 3.35
CA LEU A 58 17.18 9.45 2.34
C LEU A 58 16.92 8.02 2.83
N THR A 59 17.91 7.42 3.46
CA THR A 59 17.83 6.04 3.99
C THR A 59 16.91 5.96 5.21
N ALA A 60 16.91 6.97 6.07
CA ALA A 60 16.01 7.05 7.22
C ALA A 60 14.55 7.23 6.79
N PHE A 61 14.28 8.09 5.81
CA PHE A 61 12.95 8.21 5.20
C PHE A 61 12.52 6.89 4.56
N MET A 62 13.41 6.23 3.81
CA MET A 62 13.12 4.91 3.23
C MET A 62 12.80 3.88 4.31
N ALA A 63 13.58 3.82 5.39
CA ALA A 63 13.38 2.91 6.49
C ALA A 63 12.06 3.19 7.23
N TRP A 64 11.70 4.46 7.46
CA TRP A 64 10.40 4.84 8.01
C TRP A 64 9.27 4.28 7.14
N MET A 65 9.40 4.32 5.82
CA MET A 65 8.37 3.78 4.94
C MET A 65 8.33 2.24 5.00
N VAL A 66 9.45 1.59 4.77
CA VAL A 66 9.51 0.12 4.56
C VAL A 66 9.29 -0.67 5.85
N VAL A 67 9.91 -0.26 6.96
CA VAL A 67 9.91 -1.05 8.20
C VAL A 67 8.51 -1.20 8.81
N PRO A 68 7.71 -0.15 8.99
CA PRO A 68 6.36 -0.28 9.55
C PRO A 68 5.39 -1.03 8.64
N ASP A 69 5.49 -0.89 7.30
CA ASP A 69 4.68 -1.69 6.36
C ASP A 69 4.96 -3.18 6.55
N ALA A 70 6.24 -3.52 6.65
CA ALA A 70 6.66 -4.89 6.84
C ALA A 70 6.33 -5.46 8.24
N LEU A 71 6.25 -4.61 9.26
CA LEU A 71 5.71 -4.96 10.59
C LEU A 71 4.18 -5.02 10.64
N GLY A 72 3.49 -4.75 9.53
CA GLY A 72 2.01 -4.72 9.48
C GLY A 72 1.40 -3.55 10.25
N TRP A 73 2.14 -2.45 10.42
CA TRP A 73 1.66 -1.23 11.10
C TRP A 73 1.04 -0.20 10.15
N THR A 74 0.90 -0.55 8.86
CA THR A 74 0.18 0.22 7.84
C THR A 74 -1.23 0.57 8.31
N GLY A 75 -1.63 1.84 8.16
CA GLY A 75 -2.97 2.32 8.53
C GLY A 75 -3.09 2.92 9.94
N ARG A 76 -2.04 2.89 10.76
CA ARG A 76 -1.96 3.74 11.97
C ARG A 76 -1.56 5.16 11.57
N TRP A 77 -2.07 6.17 12.28
CA TRP A 77 -2.07 7.62 11.96
C TRP A 77 -0.73 8.28 11.50
N LEU A 78 0.41 7.57 11.54
CA LEU A 78 1.74 8.05 11.15
C LEU A 78 2.49 7.16 10.13
N VAL A 79 1.93 6.02 9.71
CA VAL A 79 2.58 5.15 8.71
C VAL A 79 1.97 5.44 7.35
N PRO A 80 2.74 6.01 6.41
CA PRO A 80 2.24 6.34 5.07
C PRO A 80 1.74 5.08 4.37
N SER A 81 0.63 5.20 3.64
CA SER A 81 0.15 4.08 2.82
C SER A 81 1.14 3.79 1.68
N ARG A 82 1.05 2.61 1.05
CA ARG A 82 1.88 2.28 -0.12
C ARG A 82 1.71 3.29 -1.27
N GLY A 83 0.48 3.77 -1.47
CA GLY A 83 0.20 4.85 -2.42
C GLY A 83 0.88 6.17 -2.04
N ASP A 84 0.89 6.50 -0.75
CA ASP A 84 1.62 7.67 -0.25
C ASP A 84 3.13 7.51 -0.45
N MET A 85 3.70 6.31 -0.28
CA MET A 85 5.12 6.05 -0.54
C MET A 85 5.46 6.30 -2.00
N LEU A 86 4.68 5.73 -2.93
CA LEU A 86 4.88 5.92 -4.36
C LEU A 86 4.73 7.39 -4.78
N THR A 87 3.87 8.15 -4.10
CA THR A 87 3.61 9.54 -4.44
C THR A 87 4.60 10.49 -3.78
N TRP A 88 4.75 10.44 -2.46
CA TRP A 88 5.51 11.42 -1.67
C TRP A 88 7.01 11.14 -1.63
N TYR A 89 7.43 9.88 -1.59
CA TYR A 89 8.85 9.55 -1.46
C TYR A 89 9.71 10.09 -2.62
N PRO A 90 9.28 10.03 -3.90
CA PRO A 90 10.00 10.66 -4.99
C PRO A 90 10.16 12.18 -4.81
N TRP A 91 9.13 12.88 -4.32
CA TRP A 91 9.21 14.33 -4.07
C TRP A 91 10.18 14.67 -2.95
N VAL A 92 10.08 13.97 -1.82
CA VAL A 92 10.96 14.18 -0.66
C VAL A 92 12.41 13.86 -1.06
N SER A 93 12.65 12.73 -1.70
CA SER A 93 13.99 12.33 -2.12
C SER A 93 14.59 13.27 -3.16
N ALA A 94 13.80 13.75 -4.12
CA ALA A 94 14.24 14.78 -5.06
C ALA A 94 14.61 16.08 -4.34
N GLY A 95 13.81 16.52 -3.36
CA GLY A 95 14.09 17.70 -2.55
C GLY A 95 15.39 17.56 -1.73
N VAL A 96 15.58 16.41 -1.08
CA VAL A 96 16.80 16.09 -0.30
C VAL A 96 18.04 16.04 -1.20
N CYS A 97 17.96 15.36 -2.35
CA CYS A 97 19.03 15.31 -3.35
C CYS A 97 19.35 16.70 -3.91
N PHE A 98 18.34 17.51 -4.22
CA PHE A 98 18.51 18.88 -4.71
C PHE A 98 19.21 19.74 -3.65
N LEU A 99 18.73 19.71 -2.41
CA LEU A 99 19.29 20.50 -1.32
C LEU A 99 20.73 20.09 -1.03
N GLY A 100 21.02 18.79 -0.96
CA GLY A 100 22.37 18.31 -0.71
C GLY A 100 23.35 18.68 -1.81
N SER A 101 22.91 18.57 -3.06
CA SER A 101 23.71 19.04 -4.19
C SER A 101 23.89 20.56 -4.16
N TRP A 102 22.86 21.32 -3.81
CA TRP A 102 22.96 22.77 -3.70
C TRP A 102 23.96 23.20 -2.61
N VAL A 103 23.97 22.52 -1.46
CA VAL A 103 24.94 22.74 -0.37
C VAL A 103 26.36 22.40 -0.83
N GLU A 104 26.59 21.25 -1.48
CA GLU A 104 27.91 20.91 -2.06
C GLU A 104 28.32 21.89 -3.18
N SER A 105 27.37 22.43 -3.95
CA SER A 105 27.69 23.36 -5.04
C SER A 105 28.33 24.66 -4.55
N ARG A 106 27.97 25.10 -3.34
CA ARG A 106 28.54 26.29 -2.71
C ARG A 106 30.02 26.10 -2.35
N SER A 107 30.51 24.87 -2.30
CA SER A 107 31.93 24.58 -2.04
C SER A 107 32.81 24.65 -3.30
N GLY A 108 32.32 25.13 -4.44
CA GLY A 108 33.19 25.84 -5.41
C GLY A 108 33.48 25.18 -6.77
N THR A 109 32.70 24.22 -7.28
CA THR A 109 32.98 23.63 -8.62
C THR A 109 31.91 23.96 -9.68
N ARG A 110 32.25 24.77 -10.71
CA ARG A 110 31.31 25.23 -11.76
C ARG A 110 30.65 24.11 -12.58
N ALA A 111 31.36 23.00 -12.83
CA ALA A 111 30.83 21.82 -13.53
C ALA A 111 29.66 21.14 -12.78
N HIS A 112 29.51 21.44 -11.48
CA HIS A 112 28.48 20.90 -10.61
C HIS A 112 27.07 21.40 -10.98
N ARG A 113 26.94 22.65 -11.45
CA ARG A 113 25.62 23.22 -11.76
C ARG A 113 24.91 22.56 -12.95
N ALA A 114 25.66 22.01 -13.90
CA ALA A 114 25.11 21.28 -15.04
C ALA A 114 24.60 19.90 -14.60
N TRP A 115 25.38 19.17 -13.81
CA TRP A 115 24.97 17.87 -13.26
C TRP A 115 23.80 17.98 -12.29
N VAL A 116 23.75 19.01 -11.42
CA VAL A 116 22.58 19.29 -10.57
C VAL A 116 21.30 19.45 -11.37
N ARG A 117 21.37 20.18 -12.49
CA ARG A 117 20.20 20.41 -13.36
C ARG A 117 19.76 19.14 -14.07
N ILE A 118 20.71 18.31 -14.51
CA ILE A 118 20.43 17.02 -15.16
C ILE A 118 19.85 16.04 -14.16
N THR A 119 20.45 15.88 -12.96
CA THR A 119 19.92 15.01 -11.90
C THR A 119 18.55 15.47 -11.43
N ALA A 120 18.33 16.78 -11.28
CA ALA A 120 17.02 17.33 -10.96
C ALA A 120 16.00 17.09 -12.09
N MET A 121 16.37 17.26 -13.37
CA MET A 121 15.47 16.95 -14.50
C MET A 121 15.17 15.46 -14.60
N VAL A 122 16.15 14.59 -14.38
CA VAL A 122 15.97 13.14 -14.46
C VAL A 122 15.09 12.65 -13.31
N LEU A 123 15.31 13.13 -12.08
CA LEU A 123 14.46 12.77 -10.94
C LEU A 123 13.05 13.38 -11.04
N ALA A 124 12.92 14.62 -11.52
CA ALA A 124 11.62 15.28 -11.70
C ALA A 124 10.86 14.80 -12.96
N GLY A 125 11.56 14.29 -13.97
CA GLY A 125 10.96 13.71 -15.18
C GLY A 125 10.59 12.24 -15.00
N LEU A 126 11.37 11.49 -14.23
CA LEU A 126 11.06 10.10 -13.90
C LEU A 126 9.94 9.99 -12.86
N SER A 127 9.77 10.93 -11.91
CA SER A 127 8.75 10.74 -10.86
C SER A 127 7.30 10.75 -11.36
N PRO A 128 6.86 11.61 -12.31
CA PRO A 128 5.50 11.57 -12.84
C PRO A 128 5.40 10.65 -14.07
N GLY A 129 6.45 10.61 -14.90
CA GLY A 129 6.49 9.80 -16.12
C GLY A 129 6.56 8.30 -15.84
N TRP A 130 7.32 7.88 -14.83
CA TRP A 130 7.34 6.48 -14.38
C TRP A 130 6.01 6.09 -13.72
N LEU A 131 5.46 6.93 -12.84
CA LEU A 131 4.12 6.68 -12.25
C LEU A 131 3.02 6.55 -13.32
N CYS A 132 3.04 7.37 -14.38
CA CYS A 132 2.03 7.28 -15.43
C CYS A 132 2.28 6.12 -16.42
N LEU A 133 3.54 5.76 -16.70
CA LEU A 133 3.88 4.73 -17.70
C LEU A 133 3.92 3.31 -17.15
N THR A 134 4.30 3.11 -15.87
CA THR A 134 4.35 1.76 -15.27
C THR A 134 3.13 1.42 -14.43
N CYS A 135 2.25 2.39 -14.11
CA CYS A 135 1.14 2.17 -13.18
C CYS A 135 -0.26 2.56 -13.69
N PRO A 136 -0.70 2.25 -14.93
CA PRO A 136 -2.12 1.93 -15.13
C PRO A 136 -2.46 0.64 -14.34
N GLY A 137 -1.56 -0.35 -14.36
CA GLY A 137 -1.75 -1.65 -13.71
C GLY A 137 -1.63 -1.63 -12.19
N TRP A 138 -0.74 -0.83 -11.59
CA TRP A 138 -0.55 -0.88 -10.11
C TRP A 138 -1.72 -0.26 -9.34
N TRP A 139 -2.31 0.83 -9.86
CA TRP A 139 -3.59 1.33 -9.34
C TRP A 139 -4.68 0.26 -9.49
N LEU A 140 -4.62 -0.59 -10.53
CA LEU A 140 -5.49 -1.75 -10.72
C LEU A 140 -5.15 -2.92 -9.76
N THR A 141 -3.90 -3.14 -9.36
CA THR A 141 -3.55 -4.28 -8.49
C THR A 141 -3.92 -4.10 -7.02
N ASP A 142 -4.04 -2.87 -6.50
CA ASP A 142 -4.64 -2.65 -5.17
C ASP A 142 -6.18 -2.79 -5.22
N PHE A 143 -6.81 -2.76 -6.41
CA PHE A 143 -8.18 -3.26 -6.60
C PHE A 143 -8.22 -4.81 -6.67
N ASP A 144 -7.11 -5.45 -7.04
CA ASP A 144 -6.97 -6.92 -7.07
C ASP A 144 -6.54 -7.52 -5.71
N LYS A 145 -6.52 -6.73 -4.62
CA LYS A 145 -6.34 -7.30 -3.29
C LYS A 145 -7.66 -7.87 -2.78
N PRO A 146 -7.68 -9.12 -2.29
CA PRO A 146 -8.82 -9.60 -1.54
C PRO A 146 -9.06 -8.65 -0.36
N PRO A 147 -10.34 -8.45 0.02
CA PRO A 147 -10.66 -7.64 1.17
C PRO A 147 -9.90 -8.14 2.39
N ASP A 148 -9.49 -7.20 3.25
CA ASP A 148 -8.71 -7.51 4.43
C ASP A 148 -9.62 -8.21 5.47
N ASP A 149 -9.22 -8.22 6.73
CA ASP A 149 -9.98 -8.85 7.80
C ASP A 149 -11.34 -8.18 8.06
N GLU A 150 -11.49 -6.89 7.72
CA GLU A 150 -12.71 -6.08 7.89
C GLU A 150 -13.38 -6.20 9.28
N GLY A 151 -12.60 -6.57 10.31
CA GLY A 151 -13.11 -6.85 11.64
C GLY A 151 -13.86 -8.19 11.80
N VAL A 152 -13.93 -9.01 10.75
CA VAL A 152 -14.37 -10.42 10.79
C VAL A 152 -13.36 -11.26 11.56
N PHE A 153 -12.06 -10.99 11.39
CA PHE A 153 -10.97 -11.69 12.08
C PHE A 153 -10.40 -10.91 13.28
N PRO A 154 -9.67 -11.59 14.19
CA PRO A 154 -9.51 -13.05 14.29
C PRO A 154 -10.80 -13.77 14.70
N MET A 155 -10.94 -15.03 14.29
CA MET A 155 -12.08 -15.89 14.66
C MET A 155 -12.04 -16.34 16.13
N PRO A 156 -13.19 -16.71 16.73
CA PRO A 156 -13.24 -17.28 18.08
C PRO A 156 -12.33 -18.51 18.25
N ALA A 157 -11.61 -18.57 19.36
CA ALA A 157 -10.70 -19.67 19.66
C ALA A 157 -11.39 -21.05 19.67
N GLY A 158 -10.72 -22.07 19.14
CA GLY A 158 -11.23 -23.43 19.04
C GLY A 158 -12.15 -23.69 17.84
N LEU A 159 -12.22 -22.76 16.88
CA LEU A 159 -12.77 -23.00 15.55
C LEU A 159 -11.62 -23.25 14.57
N ILE A 160 -11.84 -24.17 13.63
CA ILE A 160 -10.91 -24.43 12.53
C ILE A 160 -11.35 -23.55 11.37
N VAL A 161 -10.42 -22.74 10.85
CA VAL A 161 -10.70 -21.79 9.76
C VAL A 161 -9.83 -22.15 8.56
N SER A 162 -10.48 -22.36 7.42
CA SER A 162 -9.82 -22.46 6.12
C SER A 162 -10.19 -21.24 5.31
N GLU A 163 -9.18 -20.51 4.84
CA GLU A 163 -9.38 -19.31 4.04
C GLU A 163 -9.09 -19.59 2.57
N ASP A 164 -9.89 -18.98 1.70
CA ASP A 164 -9.71 -18.98 0.27
C ASP A 164 -9.91 -17.56 -0.26
N TYR A 165 -9.18 -17.20 -1.31
CA TYR A 165 -9.17 -15.88 -1.88
C TYR A 165 -9.23 -15.96 -3.39
N GLY A 166 -10.02 -15.08 -4.00
CA GLY A 166 -10.16 -15.03 -5.45
C GLY A 166 -10.52 -13.65 -5.94
N CYS A 167 -10.09 -13.34 -7.15
CA CYS A 167 -10.48 -12.13 -7.87
C CYS A 167 -11.07 -12.55 -9.22
N VAL A 168 -12.22 -11.96 -9.55
CA VAL A 168 -12.93 -12.15 -10.82
C VAL A 168 -13.23 -10.75 -11.34
N GLU A 169 -12.87 -10.48 -12.60
CA GLU A 169 -12.93 -9.18 -13.30
C GLU A 169 -13.76 -8.09 -12.57
N GLY A 170 -13.07 -7.19 -11.87
CA GLY A 170 -13.68 -6.05 -11.19
C GLY A 170 -14.09 -6.27 -9.72
N SER A 171 -13.92 -7.48 -9.16
CA SER A 171 -14.19 -7.76 -7.74
C SER A 171 -13.23 -8.78 -7.16
N CYS A 172 -12.80 -8.55 -5.92
CA CYS A 172 -12.10 -9.56 -5.13
C CYS A 172 -12.95 -9.98 -3.94
N PHE A 173 -12.85 -11.26 -3.62
CA PHE A 173 -13.54 -11.87 -2.51
C PHE A 173 -12.56 -12.63 -1.63
N ARG A 174 -12.90 -12.70 -0.35
CA ARG A 174 -12.28 -13.59 0.63
C ARG A 174 -13.36 -14.46 1.21
N THR A 175 -13.12 -15.77 1.23
CA THR A 175 -14.01 -16.76 1.80
C THR A 175 -13.33 -17.45 2.96
N ALA A 176 -13.99 -17.49 4.11
CA ALA A 176 -13.59 -18.27 5.26
C ALA A 176 -14.59 -19.39 5.49
N THR A 177 -14.11 -20.64 5.43
CA THR A 177 -14.86 -21.82 5.86
C THR A 177 -14.48 -22.11 7.31
N VAL A 178 -15.46 -22.00 8.19
CA VAL A 178 -15.30 -22.14 9.64
C VAL A 178 -16.02 -23.41 10.10
N THR A 179 -15.30 -24.29 10.78
CA THR A 179 -15.81 -25.55 11.32
C THR A 179 -15.47 -25.68 12.81
N GLY A 180 -16.23 -26.52 13.52
CA GLY A 180 -16.04 -26.80 14.94
C GLY A 180 -17.33 -26.78 15.75
N ASP A 181 -17.21 -27.06 17.04
CA ASP A 181 -18.36 -27.16 17.95
C ASP A 181 -19.15 -25.85 18.01
N ARG A 182 -20.42 -25.93 17.60
CA ARG A 182 -21.35 -24.80 17.55
C ARG A 182 -20.79 -23.61 16.75
N ALA A 183 -20.05 -23.88 15.66
CA ALA A 183 -19.44 -22.85 14.82
C ALA A 183 -20.43 -21.74 14.44
N ASP A 184 -21.62 -22.09 13.96
CA ASP A 184 -22.71 -21.17 13.63
C ASP A 184 -23.01 -20.16 14.75
N ALA A 185 -23.35 -20.65 15.95
CA ALA A 185 -23.69 -19.80 17.08
C ALA A 185 -22.52 -18.92 17.54
N ARG A 186 -21.30 -19.46 17.55
CA ARG A 186 -20.09 -18.74 17.99
C ARG A 186 -19.70 -17.64 17.01
N VAL A 187 -19.77 -17.92 15.70
CA VAL A 187 -19.50 -16.92 14.66
C VAL A 187 -20.55 -15.82 14.69
N ARG A 188 -21.84 -16.14 14.84
CA ARG A 188 -22.89 -15.11 14.96
C ARG A 188 -22.67 -14.20 16.17
N ALA A 189 -22.37 -14.77 17.33
CA ALA A 189 -22.10 -14.00 18.54
C ALA A 189 -20.87 -13.10 18.38
N HIS A 190 -19.81 -13.61 17.74
CA HIS A 190 -18.61 -12.84 17.42
C HIS A 190 -18.87 -11.67 16.49
N LEU A 191 -19.57 -11.92 15.37
CA LEU A 191 -19.94 -10.89 14.40
C LEU A 191 -20.85 -9.84 15.05
N ALA A 192 -21.85 -10.25 15.83
CA ALA A 192 -22.70 -9.33 16.58
C ALA A 192 -21.90 -8.46 17.56
N GLY A 193 -20.90 -9.03 18.25
CA GLY A 193 -20.00 -8.29 19.13
C GLY A 193 -19.12 -7.27 18.39
N ARG A 194 -18.91 -7.44 17.09
CA ARG A 194 -18.19 -6.52 16.20
C ARG A 194 -19.12 -5.51 15.50
N GLY A 195 -20.41 -5.50 15.83
CA GLY A 195 -21.40 -4.58 15.24
C GLY A 195 -22.03 -5.07 13.93
N TYR A 196 -21.78 -6.31 13.52
CA TYR A 196 -22.46 -6.90 12.38
C TYR A 196 -23.89 -7.33 12.76
N HIS A 197 -24.84 -6.99 11.92
CA HIS A 197 -26.24 -7.38 12.10
C HIS A 197 -26.66 -8.31 10.96
N LEU A 198 -27.26 -9.44 11.31
CA LEU A 198 -27.90 -10.32 10.34
C LEU A 198 -29.03 -9.56 9.67
N ARG A 199 -28.90 -9.34 8.36
CA ARG A 199 -29.96 -8.76 7.55
C ARG A 199 -30.93 -9.88 7.17
N PRO A 200 -32.24 -9.77 7.42
CA PRO A 200 -33.18 -10.82 7.07
C PRO A 200 -33.26 -10.98 5.54
N ASP A 201 -33.31 -12.23 5.08
CA ASP A 201 -33.25 -12.72 3.68
C ASP A 201 -34.45 -12.33 2.81
N ASN A 202 -35.35 -11.47 3.30
CA ASN A 202 -36.65 -11.21 2.70
C ASN A 202 -36.74 -9.91 1.90
N ARG A 203 -35.60 -9.27 1.58
CA ARG A 203 -35.59 -8.14 0.64
C ARG A 203 -35.64 -8.67 -0.79
N THR A 204 -36.63 -8.23 -1.55
CA THR A 204 -36.69 -8.50 -2.99
C THR A 204 -35.46 -7.89 -3.68
N ALA A 205 -35.06 -8.45 -4.83
CA ALA A 205 -33.95 -7.93 -5.64
C ALA A 205 -34.10 -6.43 -5.99
N ASP A 206 -35.30 -5.88 -5.88
CA ASP A 206 -35.62 -4.47 -6.12
C ASP A 206 -35.22 -3.56 -4.95
N GLU A 207 -35.34 -4.01 -3.70
CA GLU A 207 -34.82 -3.26 -2.55
C GLU A 207 -33.29 -3.30 -2.48
N TYR A 208 -32.68 -4.35 -3.04
CA TYR A 208 -31.23 -4.41 -3.23
C TYR A 208 -30.78 -3.36 -4.27
N ARG A 209 -31.44 -3.31 -5.43
CA ARG A 209 -31.19 -2.29 -6.47
C ARG A 209 -31.38 -0.87 -5.94
N ALA A 210 -32.47 -0.59 -5.22
CA ALA A 210 -32.74 0.74 -4.68
C ALA A 210 -31.68 1.22 -3.65
N ASN A 211 -31.10 0.32 -2.85
CA ASN A 211 -30.01 0.71 -1.92
C ASN A 211 -28.68 0.91 -2.64
N LYS A 212 -28.42 0.14 -3.70
CA LYS A 212 -27.25 0.35 -4.56
C LYS A 212 -27.33 1.72 -5.23
N ASP A 213 -28.47 2.03 -5.85
CA ASP A 213 -28.70 3.30 -6.53
C ASP A 213 -28.57 4.50 -5.57
N HIS A 214 -29.08 4.39 -4.34
CA HIS A 214 -28.97 5.45 -3.34
C HIS A 214 -27.52 5.67 -2.86
N ALA A 215 -26.75 4.58 -2.69
CA ALA A 215 -25.35 4.68 -2.34
C ALA A 215 -24.54 5.35 -3.47
N ASP A 216 -24.80 4.94 -4.72
CA ASP A 216 -24.16 5.51 -5.91
C ASP A 216 -24.37 7.03 -6.01
N ASP A 217 -25.58 7.52 -5.71
CA ASP A 217 -25.92 8.95 -5.71
C ASP A 217 -25.19 9.76 -4.62
N VAL A 218 -25.15 9.25 -3.38
CA VAL A 218 -24.47 9.93 -2.25
C VAL A 218 -22.97 10.05 -2.51
N TRP A 219 -22.38 9.04 -3.14
CA TRP A 219 -20.94 9.02 -3.41
C TRP A 219 -20.54 9.73 -4.70
N ALA A 220 -21.42 9.83 -5.71
CA ALA A 220 -21.21 10.74 -6.83
C ALA A 220 -21.04 12.20 -6.36
N VAL A 221 -21.64 12.56 -5.23
CA VAL A 221 -21.46 13.87 -4.57
C VAL A 221 -20.13 13.92 -3.80
N ALA A 222 -19.76 12.87 -3.06
CA ALA A 222 -18.52 12.83 -2.29
C ALA A 222 -17.26 12.73 -3.17
N ARG A 223 -17.28 11.95 -4.26
CA ARG A 223 -16.22 11.86 -5.28
C ARG A 223 -15.95 13.22 -5.91
N ARG A 224 -17.02 13.95 -6.29
CA ARG A 224 -16.93 15.32 -6.81
C ARG A 224 -16.30 16.31 -5.83
N ARG A 225 -16.45 16.08 -4.52
CA ARG A 225 -15.93 16.97 -3.48
C ARG A 225 -14.54 16.63 -2.98
N THR A 226 -14.15 15.36 -2.96
CA THR A 226 -12.95 14.90 -2.24
C THR A 226 -11.89 14.24 -3.11
N GLY A 227 -12.25 13.70 -4.29
CA GLY A 227 -11.30 13.03 -5.18
C GLY A 227 -10.72 11.71 -4.65
N ILE A 228 -11.24 11.16 -3.55
CA ILE A 228 -10.75 9.93 -2.91
C ILE A 228 -11.67 8.75 -3.29
N LEU A 229 -11.07 7.65 -3.76
CA LEU A 229 -11.73 6.34 -3.94
C LEU A 229 -11.65 5.58 -2.61
N ILE A 230 -12.79 5.37 -1.96
CA ILE A 230 -12.93 4.50 -0.78
C ILE A 230 -13.71 3.26 -1.24
N PRO A 231 -13.35 2.02 -0.82
CA PRO A 231 -14.12 0.82 -1.15
C PRO A 231 -15.62 1.00 -0.85
N HIS A 232 -16.45 0.55 -1.80
CA HIS A 232 -17.87 0.92 -1.94
C HIS A 232 -18.73 0.32 -0.82
N HIS A 233 -18.54 -0.97 -0.52
CA HIS A 233 -19.24 -1.71 0.52
C HIS A 233 -18.46 -3.02 0.79
N VAL A 234 -18.32 -3.40 2.06
CA VAL A 234 -17.93 -4.78 2.43
C VAL A 234 -19.20 -5.56 2.68
N TRP A 235 -19.54 -6.46 1.75
CA TRP A 235 -20.70 -7.33 1.89
C TRP A 235 -20.28 -8.62 2.54
N LEU A 236 -20.74 -8.91 3.75
CA LEU A 236 -20.50 -10.20 4.38
C LEU A 236 -21.68 -11.15 4.12
N HIS A 237 -21.48 -12.10 3.22
CA HIS A 237 -22.38 -13.22 3.00
C HIS A 237 -22.13 -14.30 4.05
N TYR A 238 -23.15 -14.56 4.86
CA TYR A 238 -23.16 -15.58 5.89
C TYR A 238 -24.00 -16.78 5.44
N ARG A 239 -23.40 -17.98 5.37
CA ARG A 239 -24.13 -19.21 5.07
C ARG A 239 -23.76 -20.31 6.04
N ALA A 240 -24.72 -20.75 6.84
CA ALA A 240 -24.59 -21.96 7.67
C ALA A 240 -25.16 -23.17 6.92
N THR A 241 -24.44 -24.30 6.94
CA THR A 241 -24.89 -25.57 6.36
C THR A 241 -25.41 -26.53 7.43
N PRO A 242 -26.24 -27.53 7.06
CA PRO A 242 -26.85 -28.46 8.02
C PRO A 242 -25.85 -29.30 8.83
N ASP A 243 -24.64 -29.48 8.32
CA ASP A 243 -23.51 -30.16 8.95
C ASP A 243 -22.83 -29.30 10.04
N GLY A 244 -23.24 -28.05 10.23
CA GLY A 244 -22.67 -27.12 11.20
C GLY A 244 -21.49 -26.31 10.68
N THR A 245 -21.10 -26.48 9.41
CA THR A 245 -20.09 -25.65 8.75
C THR A 245 -20.65 -24.24 8.48
N VAL A 246 -19.79 -23.23 8.56
CA VAL A 246 -20.14 -21.84 8.26
C VAL A 246 -19.23 -21.32 7.16
N HIS A 247 -19.82 -20.80 6.09
CA HIS A 247 -19.12 -20.07 5.05
C HIS A 247 -19.38 -18.58 5.21
N LEU A 248 -18.29 -17.83 5.32
CA LEU A 248 -18.29 -16.37 5.33
C LEU A 248 -17.61 -15.93 4.04
N THR A 249 -18.32 -15.27 3.15
CA THR A 249 -17.70 -14.67 1.97
C THR A 249 -17.89 -13.17 2.08
N TRP A 250 -16.81 -12.40 2.01
CA TRP A 250 -16.93 -10.98 1.85
C TRP A 250 -16.24 -10.46 0.61
N THR A 251 -16.92 -9.53 -0.03
CA THR A 251 -16.51 -8.86 -1.26
C THR A 251 -16.34 -7.37 -0.97
N ALA A 252 -15.23 -6.82 -1.44
CA ALA A 252 -15.09 -5.39 -1.62
C ALA A 252 -15.48 -5.07 -3.06
N GLU A 253 -16.64 -4.45 -3.26
CA GLU A 253 -16.96 -3.86 -4.55
C GLU A 253 -16.23 -2.52 -4.67
N TYR A 254 -15.65 -2.26 -5.84
CA TYR A 254 -15.09 -0.97 -6.20
C TYR A 254 -15.81 -0.42 -7.44
N PRO A 255 -16.20 0.87 -7.46
CA PRO A 255 -16.88 1.46 -8.59
C PRO A 255 -15.87 1.76 -9.70
N ILE A 256 -15.60 0.77 -10.53
CA ILE A 256 -14.83 0.95 -11.76
C ILE A 256 -15.82 1.09 -12.91
N ASP A 257 -16.14 2.33 -13.28
CA ASP A 257 -16.63 2.60 -14.63
C ASP A 257 -15.42 2.47 -15.56
N LEU A 258 -15.29 1.32 -16.22
CA LEU A 258 -14.35 1.20 -17.34
C LEU A 258 -14.93 2.02 -18.50
N PRO A 259 -14.17 2.99 -19.06
CA PRO A 259 -14.60 3.62 -20.30
C PRO A 259 -14.65 2.56 -21.42
N ASP A 260 -15.77 2.51 -22.13
CA ASP A 260 -15.95 1.72 -23.36
C ASP A 260 -14.90 2.04 -24.44
#